data_AF-A0A8B6BI56-F1
#
_entry.id   AF-A0A8B6BI56-F1
#
_cell.length_a   1.000
_cell.length_b   1.000
_cell.length_c   1.000
_cell.angle_alpha   90.00
_cell.angle_beta   90.00
_cell.angle_gamma   90.00
#
_symmetry.space_group_name_H-M   'P 1'
#
loop_
_entity.id
_entity.type
_entity.pdbx_description
1 polymer ?
#
loop_
_entity_poly.entity_id
_entity_poly.type
_entity_poly.pdbx_seq_one_letter_code
_entity_poly.pdbx_strand_id
1 'polypeptide(L)'
;MCMNLGVKKTFRRLQMAYNTSEEFLEEWNTEFEKNSLGNVIVLCLYMLCGITGNSIVLVVYKYQMKDVSGERYFIPILAAADVFACVVCSVLDLIFLLLHLNYTNSIYCKVAVFLICCTGATSIFLLMCIAIQRYLKICKNITLSLQRRRLMIICSFVFSIAMALPLSLTYDHIQFSSGEYTIGKRCGKIEYESQIKGAAYGIAFSSMSLLILASFVFLYGRIGCTIYGHMKPYQFKRTIARLSRNFRYSRSTDFQTKQSSIEADVVLNEEQNQTFSETKLNHLTLTDKPELSYDKTSINEGTVSQNEGKIVTAKGKTSRVFF
;
A
#
# COMPACT_ATOMS: atom_id res chain seq x y z
N MET A 1 -31.41 -10.49 -2.21
CA MET A 1 -31.41 -9.75 -0.93
C MET A 1 -32.64 -10.18 -0.13
N CYS A 2 -32.46 -10.75 1.07
CA CYS A 2 -33.58 -11.13 1.95
C CYS A 2 -34.06 -9.90 2.73
N MET A 3 -35.37 -9.59 2.68
CA MET A 3 -35.97 -8.56 3.52
C MET A 3 -35.77 -8.90 5.00
N ASN A 4 -35.31 -7.94 5.79
CA ASN A 4 -35.18 -8.06 7.25
C ASN A 4 -36.53 -8.43 7.89
N LEU A 5 -36.51 -9.12 9.04
CA LEU A 5 -37.73 -9.56 9.74
C LEU A 5 -38.69 -8.40 10.06
N GLY A 6 -38.17 -7.21 10.37
CA GLY A 6 -38.99 -6.00 10.57
C GLY A 6 -39.73 -5.58 9.30
N VAL A 7 -39.01 -5.50 8.18
CA VAL A 7 -39.55 -5.16 6.86
C VAL A 7 -40.60 -6.19 6.40
N LYS A 8 -40.38 -7.49 6.67
CA LYS A 8 -41.38 -8.54 6.42
C LYS A 8 -42.65 -8.39 7.26
N LYS A 9 -42.55 -7.95 8.51
CA LYS A 9 -43.72 -7.70 9.37
C LYS A 9 -44.52 -6.49 8.89
N THR A 10 -43.84 -5.40 8.54
CA THR A 10 -44.47 -4.19 7.98
C THR A 10 -45.17 -4.49 6.66
N PHE A 11 -44.54 -5.29 5.79
CA PHE A 11 -45.13 -5.76 4.54
C PHE A 11 -46.47 -6.46 4.74
N ARG A 12 -46.52 -7.46 5.64
CA ARG A 12 -47.75 -8.20 5.93
C ARG A 12 -48.84 -7.32 6.52
N ARG A 13 -48.48 -6.30 7.32
CA ARG A 13 -49.45 -5.35 7.90
C ARG A 13 -50.09 -4.50 6.81
N LEU A 14 -49.29 -3.90 5.94
CA LEU A 14 -49.78 -3.08 4.83
C LEU A 14 -50.63 -3.91 3.87
N GLN A 15 -50.25 -5.17 3.61
CA GLN A 15 -51.00 -6.04 2.72
C GLN A 15 -52.40 -6.39 3.28
N MET A 16 -52.58 -6.39 4.60
CA MET A 16 -53.89 -6.61 5.22
C MET A 16 -54.73 -5.33 5.34
N ALA A 17 -54.11 -4.15 5.15
CA ALA A 17 -54.77 -2.85 5.35
C ALA A 17 -55.37 -2.26 4.06
N TYR A 18 -54.83 -2.62 2.89
CA TYR A 18 -55.24 -2.05 1.60
C TYR A 18 -55.83 -3.12 0.68
N ASN A 19 -56.96 -2.79 0.04
CA ASN A 19 -57.69 -3.69 -0.86
C ASN A 19 -57.30 -3.53 -2.34
N THR A 20 -56.64 -2.43 -2.72
CA THR A 20 -56.18 -2.18 -4.09
C THR A 20 -54.66 -2.29 -4.18
N SER A 21 -54.15 -2.77 -5.33
CA SER A 21 -52.72 -2.94 -5.57
C SER A 21 -51.98 -1.60 -5.68
N GLU A 22 -52.63 -0.55 -6.18
CA GLU A 22 -52.02 0.77 -6.37
C GLU A 22 -51.79 1.50 -5.04
N GLU A 23 -52.80 1.55 -4.16
CA GLU A 23 -52.66 2.15 -2.83
C GLU A 23 -51.63 1.40 -1.97
N PHE A 24 -51.62 0.06 -2.05
CA PHE A 24 -50.62 -0.75 -1.38
C PHE A 24 -49.20 -0.42 -1.86
N LEU A 25 -48.99 -0.32 -3.18
CA LEU A 25 -47.69 -0.08 -3.80
C LEU A 25 -47.12 1.29 -3.40
N GLU A 26 -47.96 2.32 -3.39
CA GLU A 26 -47.56 3.69 -3.02
C GLU A 26 -47.16 3.79 -1.54
N GLU A 27 -47.97 3.23 -0.64
CA GLU A 27 -47.66 3.22 0.79
C GLU A 27 -46.44 2.33 1.10
N TRP A 28 -46.32 1.18 0.42
CA TRP A 28 -45.15 0.31 0.55
C TRP A 28 -43.86 1.00 0.12
N ASN A 29 -43.86 1.72 -1.00
CA ASN A 29 -42.70 2.45 -1.46
C ASN A 29 -42.30 3.53 -0.45
N THR A 30 -43.27 4.28 0.08
CA THR A 30 -43.04 5.31 1.11
C THR A 30 -42.42 4.72 2.39
N GLU A 31 -42.92 3.57 2.84
CA GLU A 31 -42.42 2.89 4.03
C GLU A 31 -41.06 2.20 3.79
N PHE A 32 -40.83 1.69 2.57
CA PHE A 32 -39.56 1.11 2.15
C PHE A 32 -38.46 2.17 2.04
N GLU A 33 -38.79 3.36 1.52
CA GLU A 33 -37.90 4.52 1.46
C GLU A 33 -37.46 4.93 2.87
N LYS A 34 -38.39 5.09 3.81
CA LYS A 34 -38.09 5.40 5.23
C LYS A 34 -37.20 4.34 5.88
N ASN A 35 -37.51 3.07 5.68
CA ASN A 35 -36.73 1.96 6.25
C ASN A 35 -35.36 1.78 5.58
N SER A 36 -35.17 2.32 4.38
CA SER A 36 -33.92 2.23 3.62
C SER A 36 -32.99 3.42 3.80
N LEU A 37 -33.37 4.43 4.59
CA LEU A 37 -32.55 5.62 4.86
C LEU A 37 -31.12 5.27 5.31
N GLY A 38 -30.95 4.24 6.14
CA GLY A 38 -29.63 3.76 6.55
C GLY A 38 -28.76 3.31 5.38
N ASN A 39 -29.33 2.60 4.40
CA ASN A 39 -28.62 2.16 3.20
C ASN A 39 -28.24 3.36 2.32
N VAL A 40 -29.14 4.34 2.17
CA VAL A 40 -28.85 5.59 1.43
C VAL A 40 -27.68 6.34 2.05
N ILE A 41 -27.67 6.51 3.37
CA ILE A 41 -26.59 7.22 4.07
C ILE A 41 -25.25 6.51 3.83
N VAL A 42 -25.20 5.18 3.99
CA VAL A 42 -23.97 4.41 3.74
C VAL A 42 -23.53 4.52 2.28
N LEU A 43 -24.46 4.48 1.32
CA LEU A 43 -24.16 4.61 -0.10
C LEU A 43 -23.59 6.01 -0.44
N CYS A 44 -24.16 7.06 0.15
CA CYS A 44 -23.64 8.43 0.01
C CYS A 44 -22.24 8.56 0.59
N LEU A 45 -21.97 7.98 1.76
CA LEU A 45 -20.61 7.97 2.34
C LEU A 45 -19.63 7.20 1.46
N TYR A 46 -20.03 6.03 0.94
CA TYR A 46 -19.21 5.26 0.01
C TYR A 46 -18.87 6.06 -1.25
N MET A 47 -19.87 6.73 -1.84
CA MET A 47 -19.69 7.59 -3.01
C MET A 47 -18.73 8.74 -2.70
N LEU A 48 -18.93 9.47 -1.58
CA LEU A 48 -18.09 10.60 -1.18
C LEU A 48 -16.64 10.18 -0.95
N CYS A 49 -16.42 9.14 -0.15
CA CYS A 49 -15.08 8.64 0.15
C CYS A 49 -14.40 8.07 -1.10
N GLY A 50 -15.12 7.28 -1.89
CA GLY A 50 -14.61 6.63 -3.09
C GLY A 50 -14.22 7.61 -4.19
N ILE A 51 -15.10 8.57 -4.51
CA ILE A 51 -14.82 9.60 -5.51
C ILE A 51 -13.71 10.52 -5.03
N THR A 52 -13.80 11.05 -3.82
CA THR A 52 -12.82 12.03 -3.30
C THR A 52 -11.45 11.38 -3.17
N GLY A 53 -11.35 10.21 -2.53
CA GLY A 53 -10.09 9.52 -2.31
C GLY A 53 -9.38 9.14 -3.59
N ASN A 54 -10.09 8.52 -4.54
CA ASN A 54 -9.49 8.13 -5.81
C ASN A 54 -9.20 9.33 -6.73
N SER A 55 -10.00 10.40 -6.66
CA SER A 55 -9.70 11.64 -7.40
C SER A 55 -8.44 12.32 -6.89
N ILE A 56 -8.20 12.34 -5.58
CA ILE A 56 -6.94 12.85 -5.01
C ILE A 56 -5.74 12.07 -5.56
N VAL A 57 -5.84 10.74 -5.65
CA VAL A 57 -4.77 9.91 -6.23
C VAL A 57 -4.50 10.34 -7.67
N LEU A 58 -5.54 10.54 -8.49
CA LEU A 58 -5.38 11.01 -9.88
C LEU A 58 -4.71 12.39 -9.97
N VAL A 59 -5.13 13.35 -9.13
CA VAL A 59 -4.56 14.71 -9.09
C VAL A 59 -3.08 14.66 -8.69
N VAL A 60 -2.75 13.94 -7.61
CA VAL A 60 -1.37 13.81 -7.14
C VAL A 60 -0.48 13.14 -8.21
N TYR A 61 -0.98 12.10 -8.87
CA TYR A 61 -0.23 11.46 -9.95
C TYR A 61 -0.01 12.37 -11.15
N LYS A 62 -1.01 13.17 -11.52
CA LYS A 62 -0.91 14.08 -12.67
C LYS A 62 0.07 15.23 -12.42
N TYR A 63 0.05 15.82 -11.23
CA TYR A 63 0.77 17.08 -10.97
C TYR A 63 2.06 16.91 -10.16
N GLN A 64 2.17 15.90 -9.30
CA GLN A 64 3.28 15.78 -8.35
C GLN A 64 4.22 14.60 -8.63
N MET A 65 3.78 13.57 -9.36
CA MET A 65 4.58 12.36 -9.57
C MET A 65 4.97 12.14 -11.03
N LYS A 66 6.23 12.40 -11.37
CA LYS A 66 6.82 11.94 -12.63
C LYS A 66 7.17 10.44 -12.48
N ASP A 67 6.41 9.57 -13.15
CA ASP A 67 6.67 8.11 -13.13
C ASP A 67 7.84 7.75 -14.05
N VAL A 68 9.07 8.05 -13.61
CA VAL A 68 10.31 7.86 -14.40
C VAL A 68 10.60 6.38 -14.68
N SER A 69 10.19 5.47 -13.79
CA SER A 69 10.45 4.03 -13.90
C SER A 69 9.26 3.23 -14.46
N GLY A 70 8.12 3.88 -14.69
CA GLY A 70 6.88 3.26 -15.13
C GLY A 70 6.30 2.26 -14.13
N GLU A 71 6.85 2.14 -12.92
CA GLU A 71 6.50 1.10 -11.96
C GLU A 71 5.09 1.26 -11.37
N ARG A 72 4.56 2.49 -11.44
CA ARG A 72 3.29 2.87 -10.84
C ARG A 72 2.13 2.88 -11.84
N TYR A 73 2.34 2.33 -13.04
CA TYR A 73 1.39 2.31 -14.14
C TYR A 73 -0.04 1.87 -13.78
N PHE A 74 -0.21 0.90 -12.87
CA PHE A 74 -1.53 0.40 -12.48
C PHE A 74 -2.27 1.32 -11.50
N ILE A 75 -1.58 2.20 -10.77
CA ILE A 75 -2.17 3.04 -9.73
C ILE A 75 -3.16 4.08 -10.29
N PRO A 76 -2.80 4.89 -11.31
CA PRO A 76 -3.78 5.83 -11.89
C PRO A 76 -4.91 5.10 -12.63
N ILE A 77 -4.65 3.92 -13.19
CA ILE A 77 -5.68 3.12 -13.88
C ILE A 77 -6.70 2.56 -12.87
N LEU A 78 -6.21 2.05 -11.74
CA LEU A 78 -7.07 1.61 -10.64
C LEU A 78 -7.90 2.77 -10.08
N ALA A 79 -7.26 3.92 -9.82
CA ALA A 79 -7.97 5.09 -9.31
C ALA A 79 -9.07 5.58 -10.29
N ALA A 80 -8.80 5.59 -11.60
CA ALA A 80 -9.81 5.93 -12.59
C ALA A 80 -10.96 4.90 -12.63
N ALA A 81 -10.63 3.60 -12.57
CA ALA A 81 -11.63 2.54 -12.53
C ALA A 81 -12.50 2.62 -11.27
N ASP A 82 -11.91 2.93 -10.11
CA ASP A 82 -12.65 3.05 -8.85
C ASP A 82 -13.53 4.30 -8.80
N VAL A 83 -13.08 5.45 -9.35
CA VAL A 83 -13.99 6.63 -9.51
C VAL A 83 -15.18 6.27 -10.39
N PHE A 84 -14.93 5.62 -11.54
CA PHE A 84 -15.99 5.20 -12.45
C PHE A 84 -16.96 4.22 -11.76
N ALA A 85 -16.43 3.22 -11.06
CA ALA A 85 -17.23 2.25 -10.32
C ALA A 85 -18.06 2.93 -9.22
N CYS A 86 -17.47 3.83 -8.42
CA CYS A 86 -18.20 4.55 -7.38
C CYS A 86 -19.36 5.38 -7.95
N VAL A 87 -19.16 6.08 -9.07
CA VAL A 87 -20.24 6.85 -9.69
C VAL A 87 -21.32 5.93 -10.24
N VAL A 88 -20.96 4.96 -11.08
CA VAL A 88 -21.91 4.10 -11.78
C VAL A 88 -22.67 3.21 -10.81
N CYS A 89 -21.98 2.50 -9.92
CA CYS A 89 -22.61 1.58 -8.99
C CYS A 89 -23.53 2.32 -8.03
N SER A 90 -23.07 3.44 -7.45
CA SER A 90 -23.91 4.16 -6.49
C SER A 90 -25.14 4.81 -7.12
N VAL A 91 -25.06 5.29 -8.37
CA VAL A 91 -26.25 5.78 -9.09
C VAL A 91 -27.23 4.63 -9.37
N LEU A 92 -26.74 3.49 -9.84
CA LEU A 92 -27.58 2.33 -10.14
C LEU A 92 -28.21 1.73 -8.87
N ASP A 93 -27.45 1.63 -7.78
CA ASP A 93 -27.94 1.15 -6.49
C ASP A 93 -29.00 2.09 -5.91
N LEU A 94 -28.83 3.40 -6.06
CA LEU A 94 -29.85 4.38 -5.66
C LEU A 94 -31.12 4.22 -6.50
N ILE A 95 -31.00 4.02 -7.82
CA ILE A 95 -32.15 3.76 -8.70
C ILE A 95 -32.87 2.47 -8.27
N PHE A 96 -32.14 1.40 -7.95
CA PHE A 96 -32.75 0.16 -7.47
C PHE A 96 -33.45 0.31 -6.13
N LEU A 97 -32.96 1.22 -5.28
CA LEU A 97 -33.59 1.51 -4.01
C LEU A 97 -34.88 2.30 -4.18
N LEU A 98 -34.88 3.31 -5.06
CA LEU A 98 -36.03 4.16 -5.35
C LEU A 98 -37.12 3.43 -6.15
N LEU A 99 -36.74 2.58 -7.12
CA LEU A 99 -37.67 1.86 -7.99
C LEU A 99 -38.03 0.45 -7.49
N HIS A 100 -37.97 0.21 -6.17
CA HIS A 100 -37.99 -1.13 -5.58
C HIS A 100 -39.06 -2.08 -6.18
N LEU A 101 -40.32 -1.65 -6.24
CA LEU A 101 -41.45 -2.40 -6.84
C LEU A 101 -41.99 -1.78 -8.15
N ASN A 102 -41.33 -0.75 -8.68
CA ASN A 102 -41.74 -0.02 -9.89
C ASN A 102 -40.86 -0.33 -11.11
N TYR A 103 -40.19 -1.49 -11.13
CA TYR A 103 -39.24 -1.84 -12.16
C TYR A 103 -39.92 -2.46 -13.38
N THR A 104 -40.16 -1.68 -14.43
CA THR A 104 -40.98 -2.12 -15.58
C THR A 104 -40.20 -2.68 -16.76
N ASN A 105 -38.88 -2.48 -16.82
CA ASN A 105 -38.11 -2.72 -18.04
C ASN A 105 -36.97 -3.74 -17.85
N SER A 106 -37.08 -4.90 -18.51
CA SER A 106 -36.10 -6.00 -18.44
C SER A 106 -34.68 -5.59 -18.84
N ILE A 107 -34.54 -4.76 -19.87
CA ILE A 107 -33.23 -4.40 -20.45
C ILE A 107 -32.44 -3.57 -19.45
N TYR A 108 -33.08 -2.58 -18.81
CA TYR A 108 -32.40 -1.78 -17.79
C TYR A 108 -31.94 -2.64 -16.60
N CYS A 109 -32.71 -3.65 -16.18
CA CYS A 109 -32.32 -4.54 -15.07
C CYS A 109 -31.03 -5.30 -15.41
N LYS A 110 -31.00 -5.92 -16.60
CA LYS A 110 -29.85 -6.68 -17.08
C LYS A 110 -28.62 -5.80 -17.26
N VAL A 111 -28.77 -4.62 -17.87
CA VAL A 111 -27.66 -3.68 -18.08
C VAL A 111 -27.13 -3.13 -16.75
N ALA A 112 -28.00 -2.76 -15.82
CA ALA A 112 -27.59 -2.25 -14.52
C ALA A 112 -26.81 -3.31 -13.71
N VAL A 113 -27.33 -4.54 -13.65
CA VAL A 113 -26.64 -5.66 -13.01
C VAL A 113 -25.30 -5.95 -13.70
N PHE A 114 -25.28 -5.95 -15.04
CA PHE A 114 -24.04 -6.11 -15.80
C PHE A 114 -23.00 -5.06 -15.42
N LEU A 115 -23.37 -3.78 -15.39
CA LEU A 115 -22.46 -2.69 -15.06
C LEU A 115 -21.91 -2.84 -13.64
N ILE A 116 -22.77 -3.07 -12.65
CA ILE A 116 -22.35 -3.26 -11.24
C ILE A 116 -21.38 -4.44 -11.10
N CYS A 117 -21.72 -5.58 -11.71
CA CYS A 117 -20.86 -6.77 -11.63
C CYS A 117 -19.55 -6.60 -12.42
N CYS A 118 -19.59 -5.95 -13.58
CA CYS A 118 -18.44 -5.77 -14.44
C CYS A 118 -17.43 -4.78 -13.84
N THR A 119 -17.89 -3.66 -13.28
CA THR A 119 -17.00 -2.69 -12.60
C THR A 119 -16.38 -3.31 -11.35
N GLY A 120 -17.17 -4.00 -10.52
CA GLY A 120 -16.68 -4.70 -9.33
C GLY A 120 -15.64 -5.78 -9.66
N ALA A 121 -15.92 -6.63 -10.67
CA ALA A 121 -14.97 -7.63 -11.14
C ALA A 121 -13.68 -6.99 -11.69
N THR A 122 -13.79 -5.85 -12.37
CA THR A 122 -12.63 -5.14 -12.91
C THR A 122 -11.69 -4.67 -11.81
N SER A 123 -12.20 -4.06 -10.73
CA SER A 123 -11.38 -3.67 -9.59
C SER A 123 -10.68 -4.88 -8.95
N ILE A 124 -11.37 -6.03 -8.82
CA ILE A 124 -10.78 -7.26 -8.29
C ILE A 124 -9.64 -7.77 -9.19
N PHE A 125 -9.85 -7.87 -10.51
CA PHE A 125 -8.81 -8.34 -11.42
C PHE A 125 -7.64 -7.35 -11.56
N LEU A 126 -7.88 -6.04 -11.46
CA LEU A 126 -6.81 -5.04 -11.41
C LEU A 126 -5.96 -5.19 -10.15
N LEU A 127 -6.59 -5.40 -8.98
CA LEU A 127 -5.88 -5.70 -7.74
C LEU A 127 -5.08 -7.00 -7.82
N MET A 128 -5.61 -8.02 -8.52
CA MET A 128 -4.90 -9.27 -8.77
C MET A 128 -3.67 -9.02 -9.66
N CYS A 129 -3.82 -8.22 -10.72
CA CYS A 129 -2.71 -7.83 -11.58
C CYS A 129 -1.60 -7.10 -10.82
N ILE A 130 -1.98 -6.21 -9.91
CA ILE A 130 -1.03 -5.53 -9.01
C ILE A 130 -0.33 -6.56 -8.12
N ALA A 131 -1.05 -7.51 -7.52
CA ALA A 131 -0.47 -8.56 -6.70
C ALA A 131 0.55 -9.42 -7.49
N ILE A 132 0.20 -9.83 -8.71
CA ILE A 132 1.10 -10.59 -9.61
C ILE A 132 2.34 -9.77 -9.95
N GLN A 133 2.19 -8.50 -10.35
CA GLN A 133 3.31 -7.62 -10.66
C GLN A 133 4.25 -7.47 -9.46
N ARG A 134 3.69 -7.27 -8.25
CA ARG A 134 4.46 -7.14 -7.01
C ARG A 134 5.18 -8.45 -6.68
N TYR A 135 4.51 -9.59 -6.79
CA TYR A 135 5.11 -10.90 -6.58
C TYR A 135 6.28 -11.16 -7.53
N LEU A 136 6.11 -10.90 -8.83
CA LEU A 136 7.17 -11.09 -9.82
C LEU A 136 8.38 -10.21 -9.51
N LYS A 137 8.14 -8.94 -9.14
CA LYS A 137 9.22 -8.01 -8.82
C LYS A 137 9.95 -8.37 -7.53
N ILE A 138 9.22 -8.64 -6.44
CA ILE A 138 9.78 -8.81 -5.10
C ILE A 138 10.30 -10.22 -4.89
N CYS A 139 9.54 -11.24 -5.28
CA CYS A 139 9.88 -12.64 -5.00
C CYS A 139 10.73 -13.29 -6.10
N LYS A 140 10.65 -12.80 -7.35
CA LYS A 140 11.37 -13.38 -8.49
C LYS A 140 12.35 -12.42 -9.19
N ASN A 141 12.41 -11.15 -8.79
CA ASN A 141 13.21 -10.10 -9.46
C ASN A 141 12.90 -9.95 -10.97
N ILE A 142 11.69 -10.30 -11.40
CA ILE A 142 11.25 -10.17 -12.79
C ILE A 142 10.50 -8.86 -12.95
N THR A 143 10.95 -8.01 -13.88
CA THR A 143 10.26 -6.76 -14.22
C THR A 143 9.41 -6.96 -15.47
N LEU A 144 8.11 -6.73 -15.37
CA LEU A 144 7.20 -6.81 -16.52
C LEU A 144 7.42 -5.62 -17.46
N SER A 145 7.50 -5.89 -18.77
CA SER A 145 7.49 -4.87 -19.82
C SER A 145 6.13 -4.15 -19.88
N LEU A 146 6.10 -2.94 -20.45
CA LEU A 146 4.88 -2.15 -20.59
C LEU A 146 3.79 -2.89 -21.39
N GLN A 147 4.19 -3.61 -22.45
CA GLN A 147 3.28 -4.41 -23.28
C GLN A 147 2.56 -5.49 -22.46
N ARG A 148 3.30 -6.23 -21.60
CA ARG A 148 2.69 -7.25 -20.74
C ARG A 148 1.74 -6.64 -19.71
N ARG A 149 2.06 -5.46 -19.17
CA ARG A 149 1.16 -4.76 -18.22
C ARG A 149 -0.14 -4.32 -18.89
N ARG A 150 -0.06 -3.78 -20.11
CA ARG A 150 -1.25 -3.44 -20.91
C ARG A 150 -2.09 -4.67 -21.22
N LEU A 151 -1.44 -5.77 -21.61
CA LEU A 151 -2.12 -7.04 -21.83
C LEU A 151 -2.86 -7.53 -20.58
N MET A 152 -2.23 -7.46 -19.40
CA MET A 152 -2.88 -7.84 -18.13
C MET A 152 -4.14 -7.04 -17.84
N ILE A 153 -4.14 -5.74 -18.16
CA ILE A 153 -5.31 -4.87 -17.99
C ILE A 153 -6.41 -5.26 -18.97
N ILE A 154 -6.08 -5.46 -20.24
CA ILE A 154 -7.05 -5.91 -21.26
C ILE A 154 -7.65 -7.25 -20.85
N CYS A 155 -6.82 -8.21 -20.43
CA CYS A 155 -7.28 -9.50 -19.92
C CYS A 155 -8.20 -9.32 -18.71
N SER A 156 -7.89 -8.40 -17.78
CA SER A 156 -8.75 -8.11 -16.62
C SER A 156 -10.14 -7.66 -17.05
N PHE A 157 -10.24 -6.73 -18.01
CA PHE A 157 -11.53 -6.30 -18.55
C PHE A 157 -12.29 -7.44 -19.25
N VAL A 158 -11.59 -8.26 -20.05
CA VAL A 158 -12.19 -9.41 -20.74
C VAL A 158 -12.74 -10.43 -19.74
N PHE A 159 -11.98 -10.76 -18.68
CA PHE A 159 -12.44 -11.68 -17.64
C PHE A 159 -13.59 -11.09 -16.82
N SER A 160 -13.59 -9.79 -16.54
CA SER A 160 -14.72 -9.11 -15.89
C SER A 160 -16.00 -9.24 -16.71
N ILE A 161 -15.94 -8.99 -18.02
CA ILE A 161 -17.08 -9.12 -18.91
C ILE A 161 -17.55 -10.57 -18.98
N ALA A 162 -16.62 -11.51 -19.13
CA ALA A 162 -16.94 -12.94 -19.18
C ALA A 162 -17.61 -13.45 -17.89
N MET A 163 -17.29 -12.85 -16.74
CA MET A 163 -17.91 -13.17 -15.45
C MET A 163 -19.25 -12.45 -15.25
N ALA A 164 -19.33 -11.16 -15.60
CA ALA A 164 -20.50 -10.32 -15.38
C ALA A 164 -21.64 -10.61 -16.36
N LEU A 165 -21.33 -10.93 -17.62
CA LEU A 165 -22.33 -11.11 -18.67
C LEU A 165 -23.26 -12.30 -18.38
N PRO A 166 -22.78 -13.53 -18.13
CA PRO A 166 -23.66 -14.65 -17.81
C PRO A 166 -24.49 -14.37 -16.56
N LEU A 167 -23.91 -13.69 -15.57
CA LEU A 167 -24.62 -13.32 -14.34
C LEU A 167 -25.77 -12.37 -14.63
N SER A 168 -25.54 -11.33 -15.42
CA SER A 168 -26.58 -10.36 -15.79
C SER A 168 -27.75 -10.99 -16.54
N LEU A 169 -27.50 -12.01 -17.36
CA LEU A 169 -28.55 -12.75 -18.08
C LEU A 169 -29.46 -13.57 -17.14
N THR A 170 -29.01 -13.84 -15.91
CA THR A 170 -29.83 -14.51 -14.89
C THR A 170 -30.77 -13.55 -14.16
N TYR A 171 -30.76 -12.26 -14.48
CA TYR A 171 -31.64 -11.25 -13.89
C TYR A 171 -32.73 -10.82 -14.87
N ASP A 172 -33.92 -10.57 -14.34
CA ASP A 172 -35.02 -9.94 -15.09
C ASP A 172 -35.91 -9.13 -14.14
N HIS A 173 -36.88 -8.42 -14.70
CA HIS A 173 -37.98 -7.87 -13.93
C HIS A 173 -38.91 -9.01 -13.53
N ILE A 174 -38.92 -9.34 -12.24
CA ILE A 174 -39.78 -10.38 -11.68
C ILE A 174 -41.02 -9.73 -11.05
N GLN A 175 -42.17 -10.34 -11.28
CA GLN A 175 -43.41 -9.94 -10.63
C GLN A 175 -43.35 -10.36 -9.17
N PHE A 176 -43.73 -9.43 -8.30
CA PHE A 176 -43.89 -9.67 -6.90
C PHE A 176 -45.39 -9.72 -6.63
N SER A 177 -45.89 -10.91 -6.32
CA SER A 177 -47.31 -11.17 -6.08
C SER A 177 -47.55 -11.60 -4.64
N SER A 178 -48.75 -11.36 -4.14
CA SER A 178 -49.23 -11.96 -2.90
C SER A 178 -50.62 -12.54 -3.11
N GLY A 179 -50.71 -13.88 -3.08
CA GLY A 179 -51.90 -14.59 -3.55
C GLY A 179 -52.08 -14.40 -5.07
N GLU A 180 -53.30 -14.10 -5.50
CA GLU A 180 -53.64 -13.87 -6.92
C GLU A 180 -53.33 -12.44 -7.40
N TYR A 181 -52.98 -11.51 -6.50
CA TYR A 181 -52.76 -10.12 -6.83
C TYR A 181 -51.28 -9.81 -7.13
N THR A 182 -51.01 -9.20 -8.28
CA THR A 182 -49.69 -8.65 -8.60
C THR A 182 -49.52 -7.32 -7.88
N ILE A 183 -48.57 -7.28 -6.95
CA ILE A 183 -48.30 -6.10 -6.14
C ILE A 183 -47.39 -5.13 -6.87
N GLY A 184 -46.38 -5.63 -7.57
CA GLY A 184 -45.42 -4.79 -8.30
C GLY A 184 -44.38 -5.60 -9.04
N LYS A 185 -43.39 -4.94 -9.62
CA LYS A 185 -42.29 -5.55 -10.38
C LYS A 185 -40.95 -5.07 -9.86
N ARG A 186 -40.01 -5.98 -9.64
CA ARG A 186 -38.65 -5.65 -9.17
C ARG A 186 -37.60 -6.28 -10.04
N CYS A 187 -36.42 -5.69 -10.12
CA CYS A 187 -35.26 -6.34 -10.72
C CYS A 187 -34.77 -7.47 -9.79
N GLY A 188 -34.73 -8.70 -10.28
CA GLY A 188 -34.39 -9.87 -9.48
C GLY A 188 -33.90 -11.05 -10.30
N LYS A 189 -33.32 -12.04 -9.62
CA LYS A 189 -32.84 -13.24 -10.27
C LYS A 189 -34.01 -14.10 -10.76
N ILE A 190 -33.92 -14.61 -11.98
CA ILE A 190 -34.88 -15.52 -12.58
C ILE A 190 -34.81 -16.87 -11.85
N GLU A 191 -35.97 -17.42 -11.50
CA GLU A 191 -36.08 -18.78 -10.97
C GLU A 191 -35.81 -19.76 -12.12
N TYR A 192 -34.84 -20.66 -11.96
CA TYR A 192 -34.57 -21.67 -12.98
C TYR A 192 -35.65 -22.75 -12.95
N GLU A 193 -36.22 -23.10 -14.11
CA GLU A 193 -37.19 -24.21 -14.21
C GLU A 193 -36.68 -25.52 -13.61
N SER A 194 -35.38 -25.77 -13.72
CA SER A 194 -34.72 -26.89 -13.06
C SER A 194 -33.82 -26.40 -11.93
N GLN A 195 -34.04 -26.89 -10.71
CA GLN A 195 -33.17 -26.60 -9.56
C GLN A 195 -31.71 -26.99 -9.82
N ILE A 196 -31.46 -28.03 -10.63
CA ILE A 196 -30.12 -28.50 -10.99
C ILE A 196 -29.33 -27.41 -11.75
N LYS A 197 -29.91 -26.75 -12.75
CA LYS A 197 -29.23 -25.67 -13.49
C LYS A 197 -28.90 -24.49 -12.59
N GLY A 198 -29.83 -24.10 -11.71
CA GLY A 198 -29.61 -23.02 -10.75
C GLY A 198 -28.51 -23.34 -9.73
N ALA A 199 -28.50 -24.55 -9.19
CA ALA A 199 -27.47 -25.04 -8.29
C ALA A 199 -26.11 -25.12 -8.98
N ALA A 200 -26.04 -25.69 -10.18
CA ALA A 200 -24.81 -25.80 -10.96
C ALA A 200 -24.19 -24.42 -11.24
N TYR A 201 -24.99 -23.45 -11.69
CA TYR A 201 -24.52 -22.08 -11.90
C TYR A 201 -24.05 -21.42 -10.59
N GLY A 202 -24.81 -21.58 -9.50
CA GLY A 202 -24.45 -21.04 -8.19
C GLY A 202 -23.14 -21.63 -7.65
N ILE A 203 -22.95 -22.94 -7.79
CA ILE A 203 -21.72 -23.65 -7.39
C ILE A 203 -20.54 -23.17 -8.25
N ALA A 204 -20.71 -23.07 -9.57
CA ALA A 204 -19.67 -22.60 -10.47
C ALA A 204 -19.24 -21.15 -10.16
N PHE A 205 -20.19 -20.26 -9.91
CA PHE A 205 -19.88 -18.87 -9.54
C PHE A 205 -19.16 -18.79 -8.17
N SER A 206 -19.62 -19.58 -7.20
CA SER A 206 -19.03 -19.62 -5.86
C SER A 206 -17.62 -20.21 -5.87
N SER A 207 -17.39 -21.28 -6.64
CA SER A 207 -16.07 -21.89 -6.78
C SER A 207 -15.07 -20.94 -7.44
N MET A 208 -15.47 -20.23 -8.50
CA MET A 208 -14.63 -19.21 -9.14
C MET A 208 -14.27 -18.08 -8.16
N SER A 209 -15.24 -17.61 -7.37
CA SER A 209 -15.00 -16.57 -6.35
C SER A 209 -14.01 -17.02 -5.29
N LEU A 210 -14.12 -18.28 -4.82
CA LEU A 210 -13.17 -18.88 -3.88
C LEU A 210 -11.77 -19.03 -4.47
N LEU A 211 -11.65 -19.40 -5.75
CA LEU A 211 -10.36 -19.49 -6.43
C LEU A 211 -9.65 -18.13 -6.53
N ILE A 212 -10.40 -17.07 -6.83
CA ILE A 212 -9.87 -15.70 -6.84
C ILE A 212 -9.34 -15.33 -5.45
N LEU A 213 -10.14 -15.57 -4.41
CA LEU A 213 -9.75 -15.27 -3.03
C LEU A 213 -8.51 -16.07 -2.59
N ALA A 214 -8.48 -17.37 -2.87
CA ALA A 214 -7.34 -18.24 -2.54
C ALA A 214 -6.05 -17.77 -3.26
N SER A 215 -6.16 -17.37 -4.52
CA SER A 215 -5.05 -16.81 -5.29
C SER A 215 -4.53 -15.50 -4.68
N PHE A 216 -5.43 -14.61 -4.25
CA PHE A 216 -5.08 -13.38 -3.54
C PHE A 216 -4.30 -13.68 -2.25
N VAL A 217 -4.84 -14.55 -1.40
CA VAL A 217 -4.21 -14.93 -0.13
C VAL A 217 -2.84 -15.54 -0.36
N PHE A 218 -2.72 -16.43 -1.35
CA PHE A 218 -1.45 -17.05 -1.71
C PHE A 218 -0.40 -16.02 -2.16
N LEU A 219 -0.75 -15.13 -3.09
CA LEU A 219 0.18 -14.13 -3.62
C LEU A 219 0.63 -13.14 -2.54
N TYR A 220 -0.32 -12.57 -1.78
CA TYR A 220 0.02 -11.65 -0.70
C TYR A 220 0.77 -12.32 0.44
N GLY A 221 0.44 -13.57 0.77
CA GLY A 221 1.20 -14.37 1.75
C GLY A 221 2.65 -14.55 1.31
N ARG A 222 2.89 -14.93 0.05
CA ARG A 222 4.26 -15.05 -0.50
C ARG A 222 5.01 -13.72 -0.49
N ILE A 223 4.37 -12.62 -0.90
CA ILE A 223 4.94 -11.28 -0.85
C ILE A 223 5.36 -10.93 0.60
N GLY A 224 4.46 -11.15 1.56
CA GLY A 224 4.71 -10.89 2.98
C GLY A 224 5.88 -11.69 3.54
N CYS A 225 5.92 -13.00 3.29
CA CYS A 225 7.02 -13.86 3.71
C CYS A 225 8.37 -13.43 3.12
N THR A 226 8.41 -13.09 1.82
CA THR A 226 9.63 -12.61 1.17
C THR A 226 10.09 -11.29 1.79
N ILE A 227 9.20 -10.31 1.96
CA ILE A 227 9.56 -9.02 2.58
C ILE A 227 10.10 -9.23 4.00
N TYR A 228 9.43 -10.05 4.82
CA TYR A 228 9.89 -10.37 6.17
C TYR A 228 11.28 -11.01 6.16
N GLY A 229 11.52 -11.94 5.23
CA GLY A 229 12.82 -12.59 5.02
C GLY A 229 13.94 -11.61 4.66
N HIS A 230 13.66 -10.57 3.86
CA HIS A 230 14.64 -9.52 3.53
C HIS A 230 14.88 -8.54 4.68
N MET A 231 13.87 -8.27 5.52
CA MET A 231 14.02 -7.37 6.67
C MET A 231 14.85 -7.97 7.80
N LYS A 232 14.75 -9.29 8.05
CA LYS A 232 15.47 -9.99 9.12
C LYS A 232 17.01 -9.80 9.07
N PRO A 233 17.71 -10.02 7.93
CA PRO A 233 19.15 -9.77 7.83
C PRO A 233 19.49 -8.27 7.79
N TYR A 234 18.62 -7.39 7.29
CA TYR A 234 18.85 -5.94 7.33
C TYR A 234 18.81 -5.39 8.77
N GLN A 235 17.85 -5.83 9.58
CA GLN A 235 17.79 -5.48 11.00
C GLN A 235 18.98 -6.05 11.77
N PHE A 236 19.37 -7.31 11.51
CA PHE A 236 20.56 -7.92 12.12
C PHE A 236 21.85 -7.15 11.76
N LYS A 237 22.05 -6.79 10.49
CA LYS A 237 23.18 -5.95 10.04
C LYS A 237 23.15 -4.56 10.68
N ARG A 238 21.97 -3.94 10.84
CA ARG A 238 21.82 -2.65 11.54
C ARG A 238 22.18 -2.76 13.03
N THR A 239 21.79 -3.84 13.69
CA THR A 239 22.13 -4.10 15.09
C THR A 239 23.63 -4.34 15.27
N ILE A 240 24.25 -5.18 14.43
CA ILE A 240 25.71 -5.38 14.41
C ILE A 240 26.44 -4.06 14.14
N ALA A 241 25.98 -3.24 13.18
CA ALA A 241 26.59 -1.95 12.85
C ALA A 241 26.45 -0.91 13.99
N ARG A 242 25.44 -1.03 14.85
CA ARG A 242 25.29 -0.22 16.08
C ARG A 242 26.23 -0.72 17.17
N LEU A 243 26.27 -2.04 17.42
CA LEU A 243 27.18 -2.65 18.38
C LEU A 243 28.65 -2.39 18.03
N SER A 244 29.02 -2.50 16.75
CA SER A 244 30.38 -2.21 16.29
C SER A 244 30.76 -0.73 16.44
N ARG A 245 29.79 0.18 16.39
CA ARG A 245 30.02 1.62 16.64
C ARG A 245 30.19 1.88 18.14
N ASN A 246 29.33 1.32 18.97
CA ASN A 246 29.42 1.43 20.42
C ASN A 246 30.74 0.84 20.94
N PHE A 247 31.17 -0.32 20.42
CA PHE A 247 32.44 -0.94 20.79
C PHE A 247 33.65 -0.11 20.37
N ARG A 248 33.60 0.53 19.19
CA ARG A 248 34.68 1.40 18.70
C ARG A 248 34.79 2.70 19.51
N TYR A 249 33.64 3.25 19.92
CA TYR A 249 33.57 4.39 20.84
C TYR A 249 34.16 4.02 22.22
N SER A 250 33.71 2.91 22.80
CA SER A 250 34.21 2.44 24.12
C SER A 250 35.72 2.16 24.11
N ARG A 251 36.25 1.64 22.99
CA ARG A 251 37.69 1.41 22.84
C ARG A 251 38.49 2.70 22.70
N SER A 252 37.92 3.73 22.08
CA SER A 252 38.56 5.06 21.99
C SER A 252 38.57 5.77 23.35
N THR A 253 37.50 5.63 24.15
CA THR A 253 37.43 6.19 25.50
C THR A 253 38.35 5.45 26.48
N ASP A 254 38.48 4.12 26.36
CA ASP A 254 39.46 3.36 27.15
C ASP A 254 40.90 3.76 26.81
N PHE A 255 41.20 3.99 25.54
CA PHE A 255 42.53 4.44 25.11
C PHE A 255 42.85 5.85 25.60
N GLN A 256 41.89 6.79 25.50
CA GLN A 256 42.05 8.15 26.04
C GLN A 256 42.18 8.17 27.56
N THR A 257 41.36 7.39 28.28
CA THR A 257 41.46 7.28 29.75
C THR A 257 42.82 6.73 30.16
N LYS A 258 43.29 5.68 29.47
CA LYS A 258 44.59 5.05 29.74
C LYS A 258 45.77 5.97 29.40
N GLN A 259 45.63 6.83 28.39
CA GLN A 259 46.64 7.83 28.07
C GLN A 259 46.66 8.97 29.09
N SER A 260 45.50 9.44 29.56
CA SER A 260 45.41 10.46 30.60
C SER A 260 45.92 10.01 31.96
N SER A 261 45.76 8.72 32.31
CA SER A 261 46.36 8.17 33.54
C SER A 261 47.87 8.06 33.44
N ILE A 262 48.41 7.72 32.26
CA ILE A 262 49.87 7.68 32.04
C ILE A 262 50.46 9.10 32.10
N GLU A 263 49.79 10.09 31.52
CA GLU A 263 50.22 11.49 31.63
C GLU A 263 50.17 12.00 33.08
N ALA A 264 49.15 11.63 33.86
CA ALA A 264 49.07 11.97 35.28
C ALA A 264 50.19 11.31 36.12
N ASP A 265 50.52 10.04 35.86
CA ASP A 265 51.60 9.33 36.54
C ASP A 265 53.00 9.88 36.17
N VAL A 266 53.18 10.37 34.93
CA VAL A 266 54.42 11.02 34.50
C VAL A 266 54.60 12.38 35.20
N VAL A 267 53.53 13.18 35.29
CA VAL A 267 53.55 14.49 35.97
C VAL A 267 53.82 14.35 37.48
N LEU A 268 53.23 13.36 38.14
CA LEU A 268 53.51 13.09 39.56
C LEU A 268 54.95 12.66 39.81
N ASN A 269 55.56 11.91 38.88
CA ASN A 269 56.97 11.52 38.96
C ASN A 269 57.92 12.70 38.66
N GLU A 270 57.53 13.65 37.80
CA GLU A 270 58.29 14.90 37.58
C GLU A 270 58.22 15.84 38.79
N GLU A 271 57.06 15.98 39.44
CA GLU A 271 56.93 16.79 40.67
C GLU A 271 57.74 16.20 41.83
N GLN A 272 57.78 14.87 41.99
CA GLN A 272 58.62 14.21 43.00
C GLN A 272 60.12 14.37 42.73
N ASN A 273 60.54 14.35 41.46
CA ASN A 273 61.94 14.58 41.08
C ASN A 273 62.38 16.04 41.25
N GLN A 274 61.47 17.01 41.07
CA GLN A 274 61.75 18.42 41.35
C GLN A 274 61.87 18.70 42.86
N THR A 275 61.03 18.09 43.71
CA THR A 275 61.16 18.22 45.18
C THR A 275 62.45 17.58 45.71
N PHE A 276 62.89 16.47 45.11
CA PHE A 276 64.18 15.84 45.43
C PHE A 276 65.39 16.69 45.02
N SER A 277 65.24 17.53 43.98
CA SER A 277 66.30 18.40 43.44
C SER A 277 66.49 19.69 44.25
N GLU A 278 65.41 20.31 44.73
CA GLU A 278 65.48 21.50 45.60
C GLU A 278 66.12 21.21 46.96
N THR A 279 65.98 19.98 47.47
CA THR A 279 66.61 19.55 48.73
C THR A 279 68.15 19.44 48.60
N LYS A 280 68.66 19.26 47.38
CA LYS A 280 70.10 19.06 47.12
C LYS A 280 70.85 20.37 46.78
N LEU A 281 70.16 21.43 46.40
CA LEU A 281 70.76 22.68 45.91
C LEU A 281 71.14 23.68 47.03
N ASN A 282 70.63 23.52 48.26
CA ASN A 282 70.92 24.44 49.36
C ASN A 282 72.20 24.11 50.16
N HIS A 283 72.96 23.05 49.82
CA HIS A 283 74.05 22.56 50.69
C HIS A 283 75.48 22.68 50.13
N LEU A 284 75.77 23.25 48.96
CA LEU A 284 77.17 23.47 48.55
C LEU A 284 77.38 24.78 47.77
N THR A 285 77.77 25.81 48.54
CA THR A 285 78.95 26.69 48.37
C THR A 285 79.53 26.89 46.95
N LEU A 286 79.66 28.16 46.51
CA LEU A 286 80.89 28.98 46.70
C LEU A 286 82.13 28.28 46.12
N THR A 287 82.52 28.60 44.88
CA THR A 287 83.70 29.42 44.49
C THR A 287 83.99 29.35 42.98
N ASP A 288 84.35 30.53 42.46
CA ASP A 288 85.21 30.88 41.33
C ASP A 288 84.93 30.52 39.85
N LYS A 289 84.87 31.60 39.07
CA LYS A 289 84.83 31.80 37.61
C LYS A 289 86.28 31.79 37.02
N PRO A 290 86.49 31.53 35.71
CA PRO A 290 86.41 32.62 34.72
C PRO A 290 85.77 32.27 33.37
N GLU A 291 85.42 33.34 32.66
CA GLU A 291 84.67 33.44 31.40
C GLU A 291 85.49 33.13 30.14
N LEU A 292 84.82 32.62 29.09
CA LEU A 292 85.02 33.07 27.71
C LEU A 292 83.78 32.77 26.83
N SER A 293 83.48 33.69 25.91
CA SER A 293 82.19 33.96 25.25
C SER A 293 81.95 33.25 23.90
N TYR A 294 80.64 33.04 23.58
CA TYR A 294 79.91 33.19 22.29
C TYR A 294 80.47 32.50 21.02
N ASP A 295 79.72 31.94 20.06
CA ASP A 295 78.30 31.65 19.79
C ASP A 295 78.30 30.66 18.60
N LYS A 296 77.27 29.81 18.44
CA LYS A 296 77.14 28.87 17.30
C LYS A 296 75.74 29.01 16.69
N THR A 297 75.69 29.45 15.43
CA THR A 297 74.53 29.28 14.54
C THR A 297 74.94 28.44 13.33
N SER A 298 74.25 27.30 13.12
CA SER A 298 73.91 26.71 11.81
C SER A 298 73.58 25.22 11.96
N ILE A 299 72.35 24.80 11.66
CA ILE A 299 72.08 23.46 11.10
C ILE A 299 70.95 23.60 10.09
N ASN A 300 71.23 23.24 8.83
CA ASN A 300 70.27 23.00 7.78
C ASN A 300 70.53 21.61 7.15
N GLU A 301 69.44 20.86 7.02
CA GLU A 301 69.04 19.85 6.02
C GLU A 301 69.99 18.75 5.47
N GLY A 302 69.43 17.54 5.37
CA GLY A 302 69.92 16.49 4.46
C GLY A 302 69.29 15.08 4.61
N THR A 303 68.17 14.86 3.89
CA THR A 303 67.82 13.67 3.04
C THR A 303 67.73 12.23 3.58
N VAL A 304 66.64 11.50 3.24
CA VAL A 304 66.62 10.29 2.33
C VAL A 304 65.19 9.93 1.87
N SER A 305 65.00 10.00 0.54
CA SER A 305 64.19 9.19 -0.42
C SER A 305 63.08 8.22 0.04
N GLN A 306 61.88 8.36 -0.57
CA GLN A 306 61.05 7.22 -1.01
C GLN A 306 60.44 7.46 -2.40
N ASN A 307 60.40 6.37 -3.17
CA ASN A 307 60.22 6.31 -4.61
C ASN A 307 58.87 5.62 -4.97
N GLU A 308 58.46 5.85 -6.22
CA GLU A 308 57.44 5.14 -7.02
C GLU A 308 55.94 5.48 -6.87
N GLY A 309 55.40 6.01 -7.97
CA GLY A 309 53.98 6.13 -8.24
C GLY A 309 53.46 5.08 -9.22
N LYS A 310 52.12 4.96 -9.27
CA LYS A 310 51.28 4.70 -10.46
C LYS A 310 49.83 4.56 -10.00
N ILE A 311 48.97 5.54 -10.33
CA ILE A 311 47.51 5.39 -10.29
C ILE A 311 46.96 5.60 -11.69
N VAL A 312 46.27 4.57 -12.15
CA VAL A 312 45.58 4.45 -13.44
C VAL A 312 44.37 5.38 -13.47
N THR A 313 44.29 6.22 -14.49
CA THR A 313 43.16 7.11 -14.79
C THR A 313 42.06 6.38 -15.57
N ALA A 314 40.83 6.38 -15.04
CA ALA A 314 39.64 5.91 -15.74
C ALA A 314 38.61 7.05 -15.93
N LYS A 315 38.47 7.42 -17.21
CA LYS A 315 37.44 8.21 -17.90
C LYS A 315 36.23 8.73 -17.09
N GLY A 316 36.15 10.06 -17.01
CA GLY A 316 34.91 10.80 -16.72
C GLY A 316 33.94 10.77 -17.90
N LYS A 317 32.63 10.68 -17.59
CA LYS A 317 31.53 10.78 -18.55
C LYS A 317 30.68 11.99 -18.15
N THR A 318 30.77 13.03 -18.98
CA THR A 318 30.10 14.31 -18.86
C THR A 318 28.63 14.19 -19.26
N SER A 319 27.73 14.59 -18.37
CA SER A 319 26.31 14.82 -18.68
C SER A 319 26.16 16.16 -19.40
N ARG A 320 25.49 16.18 -20.55
CA ARG A 320 24.89 17.39 -21.13
C ARG A 320 23.38 17.23 -21.19
N VAL A 321 22.73 18.19 -20.55
CA VAL A 321 21.34 18.62 -20.71
C VAL A 321 21.17 19.22 -22.11
N PHE A 322 20.06 18.95 -22.81
CA PHE A 322 19.18 19.93 -23.47
C PHE A 322 18.07 19.26 -24.31
N PHE A 323 16.84 19.75 -24.08
CA PHE A 323 15.53 19.55 -24.71
C PHE A 323 14.87 18.17 -24.67
#